data_AF-A0A0B4X7K3-F1
#
_entry.id   AF-A0A0B4X7K3-F1
#
_cell.length_a   1.000
_cell.length_b   1.000
_cell.length_c   1.000
_cell.angle_alpha   90.00
_cell.angle_beta   90.00
_cell.angle_gamma   90.00
#
_symmetry.space_group_name_H-M   'P 1'
#
loop_
_entity.id
_entity.type
_entity.pdbx_description
1 polymer ?
#
loop_
_entity_poly.entity_id
_entity_poly.type
_entity_poly.pdbx_seq_one_letter_code
_entity_poly.pdbx_strand_id
1 'polypeptide(L)'
;MAGTVESPSPIPTVSRSMAMPTGSMSPRCTTRTCRSARGRISVWALARLELRSAFPAPFVRLEDLALTIAAEDVVYMPSYVIRCPQRLPVTFRPSIA
;
A
#
# COMPACT_ATOMS: atom_id res chain seq x y z
N MET A 1 45.88 -18.74 -29.18
CA MET A 1 44.98 -17.65 -28.76
C MET A 1 44.05 -18.21 -27.70
N ALA A 2 44.38 -18.01 -26.43
CA ALA A 2 43.58 -18.46 -25.29
C ALA A 2 42.89 -17.23 -24.68
N GLY A 3 41.56 -17.22 -24.66
CA GLY A 3 40.76 -16.17 -24.05
C GLY A 3 40.57 -16.43 -22.57
N THR A 4 40.93 -15.46 -21.73
CA THR A 4 40.74 -15.48 -20.28
C THR A 4 39.25 -15.25 -19.98
N VAL A 5 38.61 -16.21 -19.30
CA VAL A 5 37.23 -16.08 -18.81
C VAL A 5 37.29 -15.37 -17.45
N GLU A 6 36.80 -14.13 -17.37
CA GLU A 6 36.66 -13.42 -16.09
C GLU A 6 35.54 -14.05 -15.25
N SER A 7 35.88 -14.40 -14.01
CA SER A 7 34.94 -14.84 -12.99
C SER A 7 34.25 -13.64 -12.35
N PRO A 8 32.91 -13.60 -12.23
CA PRO A 8 32.23 -12.47 -11.57
C PRO A 8 32.47 -12.50 -10.06
N SER A 9 32.88 -11.35 -9.51
CA SER A 9 33.10 -11.11 -8.08
C SER A 9 31.83 -11.34 -7.25
N PRO A 10 31.94 -11.85 -6.00
CA PRO A 10 30.79 -12.10 -5.15
C PRO A 10 30.13 -10.79 -4.67
N ILE A 11 28.80 -10.73 -4.78
CA ILE A 11 27.96 -9.63 -4.31
C ILE A 11 28.06 -9.53 -2.78
N PRO A 12 28.29 -8.34 -2.19
CA PRO A 12 28.32 -8.21 -0.74
C PRO A 12 26.92 -8.48 -0.17
N THR A 13 26.81 -9.57 0.59
CA THR A 13 25.60 -9.89 1.35
C THR A 13 25.49 -8.91 2.50
N VAL A 14 24.59 -7.94 2.39
CA VAL A 14 24.21 -7.07 3.51
C VAL A 14 23.38 -7.92 4.48
N SER A 15 24.05 -8.52 5.46
CA SER A 15 23.40 -9.16 6.61
C SER A 15 22.71 -8.10 7.45
N ARG A 16 21.48 -7.77 7.10
CA ARG A 16 20.61 -6.93 7.93
C ARG A 16 20.15 -7.76 9.12
N SER A 17 20.87 -7.64 10.23
CA SER A 17 20.45 -8.19 11.53
C SER A 17 19.07 -7.60 11.90
N MET A 18 18.01 -8.39 11.74
CA MET A 18 16.73 -8.09 12.35
C MET A 18 16.76 -8.65 13.78
N ALA A 19 17.26 -7.85 14.71
CA ALA A 19 16.99 -8.09 16.12
C ALA A 19 15.47 -7.90 16.32
N MET A 20 14.75 -9.00 16.53
CA MET A 20 13.33 -8.96 16.93
C MET A 20 13.27 -8.36 18.33
N PRO A 21 12.59 -7.21 18.55
CA PRO A 21 12.44 -6.69 19.90
C PRO A 21 11.52 -7.62 20.69
N THR A 22 12.08 -8.38 21.63
CA THR A 22 11.36 -9.09 22.70
C THR A 22 10.83 -8.09 23.74
N GLY A 23 10.14 -7.06 23.27
CA GLY A 23 9.35 -6.15 24.09
C GLY A 23 7.90 -6.56 24.02
N SER A 24 7.26 -6.79 25.17
CA SER A 24 5.81 -7.03 25.25
C SER A 24 5.09 -5.94 24.47
N MET A 25 4.40 -6.29 23.38
CA MET A 25 3.53 -5.37 22.65
C MET A 25 2.32 -5.06 23.52
N SER A 26 2.48 -4.12 24.45
CA SER A 26 1.34 -3.36 24.95
C SER A 26 0.73 -2.64 23.74
N PRO A 27 -0.56 -2.81 23.42
CA PRO A 27 -1.20 -2.10 22.33
C PRO A 27 -1.46 -0.66 22.77
N ARG A 28 -0.39 0.07 23.09
CA ARG A 28 -0.47 1.50 23.36
C ARG A 28 -0.66 2.13 21.99
N CYS A 29 -1.92 2.37 21.65
CA CYS A 29 -2.36 3.08 20.47
C CYS A 29 -1.63 4.43 20.45
N THR A 30 -0.47 4.46 19.81
CA THR A 30 0.39 5.64 19.76
C THR A 30 -0.19 6.48 18.65
N THR A 31 -1.03 7.44 19.00
CA THR A 31 -1.64 8.38 18.05
C THR A 31 -0.54 9.20 17.39
N ARG A 32 0.01 8.68 16.27
CA ARG A 32 0.94 9.44 15.44
C ARG A 32 0.22 10.67 14.89
N THR A 33 0.97 11.76 14.73
CA THR A 33 0.46 13.01 14.17
C THR A 33 1.30 13.45 12.98
N CYS A 34 0.65 13.94 11.94
CA CYS A 34 1.27 14.59 10.79
C CYS A 34 1.33 16.11 10.99
N ARG A 35 2.33 16.76 10.40
CA ARG A 35 2.40 18.22 10.32
C ARG A 35 1.46 18.71 9.21
N SER A 36 0.73 19.77 9.48
CA SER A 36 -0.14 20.49 8.54
C SER A 36 0.09 21.99 8.67
N ALA A 37 -0.32 22.77 7.66
CA ALA A 37 -0.28 24.23 7.72
C ALA A 37 -1.10 24.81 8.90
N ARG A 38 -2.14 24.08 9.35
CA ARG A 38 -3.00 24.46 10.48
C ARG A 38 -2.58 23.86 11.83
N GLY A 39 -1.37 23.34 11.92
CA GLY A 39 -0.85 22.68 13.14
C GLY A 39 -0.67 21.17 12.96
N ARG A 40 -0.89 20.39 14.03
CA ARG A 40 -0.77 18.92 13.98
C ARG A 40 -2.14 18.28 13.76
N ILE A 41 -2.18 17.27 12.91
CA ILE A 41 -3.37 16.43 12.68
C ILE A 41 -3.03 14.99 13.07
N SER A 42 -3.93 14.25 13.71
CA SER A 42 -3.71 12.82 13.95
C SER A 42 -3.73 12.06 12.61
N VAL A 43 -2.95 10.98 12.50
CA VAL A 43 -2.96 10.14 11.29
C VAL A 43 -4.37 9.62 11.00
N TRP A 44 -5.17 9.33 12.02
CA TRP A 44 -6.58 8.94 11.88
C TRP A 44 -7.45 10.05 11.29
N ALA A 45 -7.30 11.29 11.76
CA ALA A 45 -8.04 12.41 11.21
C ALA A 45 -7.62 12.71 9.76
N LEU A 46 -6.34 12.55 9.43
CA LEU A 46 -5.84 12.66 8.08
C LEU A 46 -6.41 11.57 7.16
N ALA A 47 -6.36 10.30 7.57
CA ALA A 47 -6.91 9.19 6.79
C ALA A 47 -8.42 9.34 6.53
N ARG A 48 -9.17 9.83 7.53
CA ARG A 48 -10.59 10.16 7.35
C ARG A 48 -10.82 11.30 6.36
N LEU A 49 -9.95 12.32 6.37
CA LEU A 49 -10.03 13.43 5.43
C LEU A 49 -9.73 12.96 4.01
N GLU A 50 -8.64 12.22 3.81
CA GLU A 50 -8.25 11.67 2.51
C GLU A 50 -9.36 10.79 1.92
N LEU A 51 -9.94 9.89 2.72
CA LEU A 51 -11.05 9.05 2.29
C LEU A 51 -12.27 9.91 1.90
N ARG A 52 -12.63 10.92 2.69
CA ARG A 52 -13.75 11.81 2.38
C ARG A 52 -13.54 12.65 1.13
N SER A 53 -12.31 13.07 0.85
CA SER A 53 -12.01 13.91 -0.32
C SER A 53 -11.82 13.11 -1.60
N ALA A 54 -11.14 11.96 -1.54
CA ALA A 54 -10.74 11.21 -2.72
C ALA A 54 -11.73 10.11 -3.10
N PHE A 55 -12.34 9.44 -2.11
CA PHE A 55 -13.21 8.28 -2.38
C PHE A 55 -14.47 8.60 -3.17
N PRO A 56 -15.13 9.76 -3.03
CA PRO A 56 -16.30 10.07 -3.86
C PRO A 56 -15.95 10.28 -5.34
N ALA A 57 -14.74 10.70 -5.66
CA ALA A 57 -14.39 11.18 -7.00
C ALA A 57 -14.54 10.09 -8.10
N PRO A 58 -14.12 8.83 -7.90
CA PRO A 58 -14.40 7.75 -8.86
C PRO A 58 -15.89 7.55 -9.13
N PHE A 59 -16.74 7.54 -8.09
CA PHE A 59 -18.19 7.29 -8.25
C PHE A 59 -18.95 8.45 -8.91
N VAL A 60 -18.40 9.66 -8.83
CA VAL A 60 -18.98 10.84 -9.51
C VAL A 60 -18.54 10.92 -10.97
N ARG A 61 -17.32 10.46 -11.29
CA ARG A 61 -16.70 10.67 -12.61
C ARG A 61 -16.77 9.46 -13.53
N LEU A 62 -16.91 8.25 -12.98
CA LEU A 62 -16.94 6.99 -13.71
C LEU A 62 -18.35 6.43 -13.66
N GLU A 63 -19.10 6.64 -14.74
CA GLU A 63 -20.43 6.06 -14.91
C GLU A 63 -20.35 4.54 -14.91
N ASP A 64 -21.33 3.89 -14.27
CA ASP A 64 -21.42 2.42 -14.16
C ASP A 64 -20.13 1.75 -13.65
N LEU A 65 -19.42 2.38 -12.71
CA LEU A 65 -18.23 1.80 -12.08
C LEU A 65 -18.57 0.49 -11.34
N ALA A 66 -17.95 -0.61 -11.76
CA ALA A 66 -18.18 -1.95 -11.22
C ALA A 66 -16.88 -2.77 -11.19
N LEU A 67 -16.86 -3.84 -10.40
CA LEU A 67 -15.79 -4.84 -10.44
C LEU A 67 -15.93 -5.70 -11.70
N THR A 68 -14.81 -6.04 -12.34
CA THR A 68 -14.83 -6.97 -13.49
C THR A 68 -14.82 -8.44 -13.08
N ILE A 69 -14.65 -8.70 -11.79
CA ILE A 69 -14.52 -10.03 -11.18
C ILE A 69 -15.51 -10.14 -10.02
N ALA A 70 -15.81 -11.37 -9.58
CA ALA A 70 -16.58 -11.58 -8.37
C ALA A 70 -15.78 -11.12 -7.13
N ALA A 71 -16.48 -10.80 -6.04
CA ALA A 71 -15.86 -10.24 -4.84
C ALA A 71 -14.92 -11.25 -4.15
N GLU A 72 -15.28 -12.53 -4.21
CA GLU A 72 -14.53 -13.67 -3.71
C GLU A 72 -13.23 -13.94 -4.50
N ASP A 73 -13.14 -13.49 -5.75
CA ASP A 73 -11.97 -13.68 -6.61
C ASP A 73 -10.89 -12.59 -6.40
N VAL A 74 -11.14 -11.62 -5.51
CA VAL A 74 -10.18 -10.57 -5.20
C VAL A 74 -8.99 -11.18 -4.48
N VAL A 75 -7.85 -11.22 -5.15
CA VAL A 75 -6.58 -11.69 -4.56
C VAL A 75 -6.04 -10.62 -3.61
N TYR A 76 -5.87 -10.98 -2.34
CA TYR A 76 -5.26 -10.13 -1.32
C TYR A 76 -3.76 -10.36 -1.24
N MET A 77 -3.00 -9.30 -0.90
CA MET A 77 -1.59 -9.44 -0.61
C MET A 77 -1.37 -10.44 0.55
N PRO A 78 -0.29 -11.23 0.51
CA PRO A 78 0.08 -12.18 1.57
C PRO A 78 0.68 -11.45 2.80
N SER A 79 0.01 -10.41 3.28
CA SER A 79 0.35 -9.67 4.50
C SER A 79 -0.68 -9.98 5.59
N TYR A 80 -0.19 -10.35 6.77
CA TYR A 80 -1.00 -10.56 7.97
C TYR A 80 -1.11 -9.30 8.84
N VAL A 81 -0.38 -8.23 8.52
CA VAL A 81 -0.39 -6.99 9.31
C VAL A 81 -1.45 -6.01 8.80
N ILE A 82 -1.57 -5.85 7.48
CA ILE A 82 -2.61 -5.02 6.84
C ILE A 82 -3.16 -5.79 5.65
N ARG A 83 -4.47 -6.08 5.69
CA ARG A 83 -5.19 -6.69 4.57
C ARG A 83 -5.38 -5.65 3.46
N CYS A 84 -4.92 -5.97 2.25
CA CYS A 84 -5.07 -5.11 1.09
C CYS A 84 -5.22 -5.97 -0.17
N PRO A 85 -6.15 -5.67 -1.08
CA PRO A 85 -6.20 -6.33 -2.38
C PRO A 85 -4.88 -6.06 -3.14
N GLN A 86 -4.34 -7.08 -3.79
CA GLN A 86 -3.14 -6.93 -4.61
C GLN A 86 -3.44 -6.11 -5.88
N ARG A 87 -4.62 -6.32 -6.45
CA ARG A 87 -5.18 -5.57 -7.58
C ARG A 87 -6.69 -5.49 -7.41
N LEU A 88 -7.30 -4.43 -7.93
CA LEU A 88 -8.76 -4.28 -7.97
C LEU A 88 -9.20 -4.00 -9.42
N PRO A 89 -9.49 -5.04 -10.21
CA PRO A 89 -9.99 -4.90 -11.57
C PRO A 89 -11.37 -4.22 -11.59
N VAL A 90 -11.48 -3.13 -12.34
CA VAL A 90 -12.74 -2.36 -12.48
C VAL A 90 -13.08 -2.12 -13.94
N THR A 91 -14.38 -2.03 -14.22
CA THR A 91 -14.96 -1.54 -15.47
C THR A 91 -15.79 -0.30 -15.17
N PHE A 92 -15.91 0.56 -16.15
CA PHE A 92 -16.81 1.70 -16.14
C PHE A 92 -17.26 1.97 -17.56
N ARG A 93 -18.42 2.59 -17.71
CA ARG A 93 -18.87 3.06 -19.01
C ARG A 93 -18.06 4.30 -19.38
N PRO A 94 -17.40 4.34 -20.55
CA PRO A 94 -16.76 5.55 -21.02
C PRO A 94 -17.82 6.64 -21.18
N SER A 95 -17.60 7.80 -20.59
CA SER A 95 -18.42 8.97 -20.90
C SER A 95 -18.06 9.42 -22.32
N ILE A 96 -19.05 9.42 -23.21
CA ILE A 96 -18.90 9.98 -24.56
C ILE A 96 -19.02 11.49 -24.39
N ALA A 97 -17.88 12.17 -24.29
CA ALA A 97 -17.78 13.62 -24.38
C ALA A 97 -17.65 14.04 -25.85
#